data_AF-A0A8X6KZY8-F1
#
_entry.id   AF-A0A8X6KZY8-F1
#
_cell.length_a   1.000
_cell.length_b   1.000
_cell.length_c   1.000
_cell.angle_alpha   90.00
_cell.angle_beta   90.00
_cell.angle_gamma   90.00
#
_symmetry.space_group_name_H-M   'P 1'
#
loop_
_entity.id
_entity.type
_entity.pdbx_description
1 polymer ?
#
loop_
_entity_poly.entity_id
_entity_poly.type
_entity_poly.pdbx_seq_one_letter_code
_entity_poly.pdbx_strand_id
1 'polypeptide(L)'
;MDAETAKALRGRAKAALTRTKNFIEKDDQTFNKNDISNKLEKLELIYTEFDQANGNAALPFESSEMEEFEAKYYETKAKLQNILENLYVRTNAYNDNSDAFENVSNVKSSNFK
;
A
#
# COMPACT_ATOMS: atom_id res chain seq x y z
N MET A 1 -7.73 -21.89 19.19
CA MET A 1 -6.32 -21.86 18.74
C MET A 1 -5.44 -21.90 19.97
N ASP A 2 -4.42 -22.74 19.99
CA ASP A 2 -3.50 -22.78 21.13
C ASP A 2 -2.59 -21.52 21.17
N ALA A 3 -1.98 -21.28 22.32
CA ALA A 3 -1.16 -20.10 22.58
C ALA A 3 0.09 -20.01 21.68
N GLU A 4 0.68 -21.15 21.33
CA GLU A 4 1.90 -21.21 20.53
C GLU A 4 1.60 -20.84 19.07
N THR A 5 0.50 -21.38 18.52
CA THR A 5 -0.02 -21.04 17.20
C THR A 5 -0.36 -19.55 17.09
N ALA A 6 -1.02 -18.97 18.11
CA ALA A 6 -1.35 -17.54 18.13
C ALA A 6 -0.08 -16.67 18.16
N LYS A 7 0.90 -17.02 18.99
CA LYS A 7 2.18 -16.30 19.07
C LYS A 7 2.95 -16.36 17.75
N ALA A 8 2.97 -17.52 17.09
CA ALA A 8 3.61 -17.69 15.79
C ALA A 8 2.93 -16.83 14.70
N LEU A 9 1.60 -16.79 14.66
CA LEU A 9 0.85 -15.94 13.72
C LEU A 9 1.15 -14.46 13.94
N ARG A 10 1.12 -13.97 15.19
CA ARG A 10 1.48 -12.59 15.54
C ARG A 10 2.90 -12.25 15.10
N GLY A 11 3.86 -13.14 15.36
CA GLY A 11 5.25 -12.95 14.94
C GLY A 11 5.40 -12.86 13.42
N ARG A 12 4.69 -13.71 12.67
CA ARG A 12 4.68 -13.66 11.19
C ARG A 12 4.06 -12.37 10.67
N ALA A 13 2.94 -11.93 11.25
CA ALA A 13 2.28 -10.69 10.87
C ALA A 13 3.18 -9.47 11.13
N LYS A 14 3.80 -9.38 12.32
CA LYS A 14 4.80 -8.34 12.66
C LYS A 14 5.94 -8.31 11.63
N ALA A 15 6.53 -9.47 11.32
CA ALA A 15 7.63 -9.57 10.36
C ALA A 15 7.21 -9.22 8.92
N ALA A 16 5.97 -9.55 8.53
CA ALA A 16 5.42 -9.20 7.23
C ALA A 16 5.19 -7.68 7.12
N LEU A 17 4.63 -7.05 8.15
CA LEU A 17 4.47 -5.59 8.22
C LEU A 17 5.80 -4.86 8.13
N THR A 18 6.83 -5.29 8.88
CA THR A 18 8.19 -4.73 8.78
C THR A 18 8.75 -4.82 7.36
N ARG A 19 8.55 -5.94 6.67
CA ARG A 19 9.03 -6.10 5.28
C ARG A 19 8.28 -5.17 4.31
N THR A 20 6.98 -4.95 4.51
CA THR A 20 6.21 -3.99 3.71
C THR A 20 6.65 -2.56 3.97
N LYS A 21 6.88 -2.19 5.24
CA LYS A 21 7.42 -0.89 5.61
C LYS A 21 8.81 -0.64 4.98
N ASN A 22 9.71 -1.61 5.08
CA ASN A 22 11.05 -1.50 4.48
C ASN A 22 11.02 -1.48 2.95
N PHE A 23 9.94 -1.95 2.32
CA PHE A 23 9.78 -1.83 0.87
C PHE A 23 9.46 -0.38 0.50
N ILE A 24 8.54 0.27 1.20
CA ILE A 24 8.14 1.65 0.89
C ILE A 24 9.15 2.72 1.30
N GLU A 25 10.03 2.44 2.27
CA GLU A 25 11.04 3.39 2.79
C GLU A 25 12.37 3.36 2.02
N LYS A 26 12.44 2.67 0.87
CA LYS A 26 13.63 2.69 0.02
C LYS A 26 13.58 3.88 -0.92
N ASP A 27 14.51 4.83 -0.72
CA ASP A 27 14.57 6.12 -1.43
C ASP A 27 14.68 6.03 -2.96
N ASP A 28 15.13 4.90 -3.52
CA ASP A 28 15.35 4.72 -4.97
C ASP A 28 14.30 3.84 -5.68
N GLN A 29 13.14 3.56 -5.06
CA GLN A 29 12.14 2.69 -5.69
C GLN A 29 11.20 3.44 -6.64
N THR A 30 11.22 3.06 -7.91
CA THR A 30 10.11 3.34 -8.83
C THR A 30 9.00 2.32 -8.57
N PHE A 31 7.87 2.80 -8.07
CA PHE A 31 6.71 1.97 -7.82
C PHE A 31 5.84 1.87 -9.06
N ASN A 32 5.42 0.66 -9.41
CA ASN A 32 4.33 0.47 -10.38
C ASN A 32 2.99 0.30 -9.63
N LYS A 33 1.90 0.62 -10.32
CA LYS A 33 0.54 0.58 -9.75
C LYS A 33 0.18 -0.80 -9.19
N ASN A 34 0.46 -1.85 -9.96
CA ASN A 34 0.08 -3.22 -9.62
C ASN A 34 0.81 -3.71 -8.36
N ASP A 35 2.08 -3.37 -8.19
CA ASP A 35 2.88 -3.72 -7.03
C ASP A 35 2.32 -3.06 -5.77
N ILE A 36 1.95 -1.77 -5.85
CA ILE A 36 1.36 -1.05 -4.72
C ILE A 36 -0.01 -1.62 -4.36
N SER A 37 -0.87 -1.90 -5.34
CA SER A 37 -2.16 -2.56 -5.12
C SER A 37 -1.99 -3.94 -4.46
N ASN A 38 -1.07 -4.77 -4.99
CA ASN A 38 -0.76 -6.08 -4.41
C ASN A 38 -0.19 -5.95 -2.98
N LYS A 39 0.56 -4.89 -2.66
CA LYS A 39 1.06 -4.65 -1.31
C LYS A 39 -0.04 -4.23 -0.35
N LEU A 40 -0.99 -3.40 -0.80
CA LEU A 40 -2.17 -3.04 -0.01
C LEU A 40 -3.00 -4.27 0.33
N GLU A 41 -3.32 -5.12 -0.65
CA GLU A 41 -4.07 -6.36 -0.40
C GLU A 41 -3.36 -7.28 0.61
N LYS A 42 -2.04 -7.44 0.46
CA LYS A 42 -1.24 -8.22 1.41
C LYS A 42 -1.23 -7.58 2.81
N LEU A 43 -1.25 -6.26 2.90
CA LEU A 43 -1.28 -5.54 4.16
C LEU A 43 -2.61 -5.77 4.91
N GLU A 44 -3.75 -5.75 4.21
CA GLU A 44 -5.06 -6.09 4.79
C GLU A 44 -5.11 -7.54 5.30
N LEU A 45 -4.52 -8.48 4.53
CA LEU A 45 -4.43 -9.87 4.95
C LEU A 45 -3.59 -10.01 6.23
N ILE A 46 -2.45 -9.32 6.31
CA ILE A 46 -1.59 -9.30 7.51
C ILE A 46 -2.35 -8.79 8.73
N TYR A 47 -3.16 -7.73 8.59
CA TYR A 47 -3.97 -7.21 9.68
C TYR A 47 -5.05 -8.21 10.12
N THR A 48 -5.73 -8.83 9.16
CA THR A 48 -6.75 -9.84 9.43
C THR A 48 -6.17 -11.07 10.16
N GLU A 49 -5.01 -11.56 9.71
CA GLU A 49 -4.31 -12.68 10.37
C GLU A 49 -3.89 -12.33 11.81
N PHE A 50 -3.46 -11.08 12.03
CA PHE A 50 -3.09 -10.59 13.36
C PHE A 50 -4.30 -10.45 14.29
N ASP A 51 -5.40 -9.87 13.80
CA ASP A 51 -6.64 -9.70 14.54
C ASP A 51 -7.25 -11.05 14.93
N GLN A 52 -7.31 -12.00 13.99
CA GLN A 52 -7.76 -13.38 14.26
C GLN A 52 -6.88 -14.08 15.31
N ALA A 53 -5.56 -13.85 15.27
CA ALA A 53 -4.64 -14.38 16.28
C ALA A 53 -4.82 -13.71 17.65
N ASN A 54 -5.40 -12.52 17.72
CA ASN A 54 -5.71 -11.83 18.97
C ASN A 54 -7.07 -12.24 19.53
N GLY A 55 -8.12 -12.26 18.71
CA GLY A 55 -9.48 -12.58 19.13
C GLY A 55 -9.69 -14.05 19.53
N ASN A 56 -8.91 -14.98 18.99
CA ASN A 56 -9.08 -16.42 19.21
C ASN A 56 -8.03 -17.06 20.13
N ALA A 57 -7.15 -16.25 20.75
CA ALA A 57 -6.11 -16.76 21.63
C ALA A 57 -6.59 -16.92 23.08
N ALA A 58 -6.19 -18.02 23.72
CA ALA A 58 -6.44 -18.26 25.14
C ALA A 58 -5.60 -17.38 26.09
N LEU A 59 -4.60 -16.65 25.56
CA LEU A 59 -3.73 -15.78 26.33
C LEU A 59 -4.00 -14.30 26.02
N PRO A 60 -4.06 -13.44 27.05
CA PRO A 60 -4.09 -12.00 26.85
C PRO A 60 -2.80 -11.58 26.14
N PHE A 61 -2.96 -10.82 25.07
CA PHE A 61 -1.86 -10.12 24.42
C PHE A 61 -1.70 -8.75 25.07
N GLU A 62 -0.47 -8.27 25.21
CA GLU A 62 -0.25 -6.94 25.78
C GLU A 62 -0.88 -5.88 24.87
N SER A 63 -1.80 -5.07 25.43
CA SER A 63 -2.49 -4.02 24.67
C SER A 63 -1.51 -3.04 24.00
N SER A 64 -0.37 -2.77 24.63
CA SER A 64 0.71 -1.95 24.06
C SER A 64 1.29 -2.53 22.77
N GLU A 65 1.49 -3.84 22.69
CA GLU A 65 2.01 -4.48 21.47
C GLU A 65 0.96 -4.51 20.36
N MET A 66 -0.32 -4.54 20.71
CA MET A 66 -1.42 -4.43 19.75
C MET A 66 -1.46 -3.03 19.17
N GLU A 67 -1.51 -2.00 20.03
CA GLU A 67 -1.51 -0.59 19.62
C GLU A 67 -0.30 -0.25 18.74
N GLU A 68 0.90 -0.73 19.09
CA GLU A 68 2.10 -0.50 18.28
C GLU A 68 1.98 -1.15 16.89
N PHE A 69 1.43 -2.35 16.80
CA PHE A 69 1.19 -3.02 15.52
C PHE A 69 0.16 -2.26 14.68
N GLU A 70 -0.96 -1.84 15.27
CA GLU A 70 -2.00 -1.09 14.57
C GLU A 70 -1.49 0.24 14.06
N ALA A 71 -0.76 0.99 14.89
CA ALA A 71 -0.16 2.26 14.49
C ALA A 71 0.76 2.09 13.27
N LYS A 72 1.65 1.09 13.30
CA LYS A 72 2.53 0.78 12.16
C LYS A 72 1.76 0.33 10.93
N TYR A 73 0.69 -0.43 11.10
CA TYR A 73 -0.18 -0.88 10.02
C TYR A 73 -0.85 0.32 9.32
N TYR A 74 -1.52 1.19 10.08
CA TYR A 74 -2.20 2.36 9.52
C TYR A 74 -1.22 3.35 8.87
N GLU A 75 -0.05 3.57 9.48
CA GLU A 75 1.02 4.38 8.88
C GLU A 75 1.46 3.81 7.52
N THR A 76 1.71 2.50 7.46
CA THR A 76 2.15 1.82 6.24
C THR A 76 1.07 1.86 5.16
N LYS A 77 -0.20 1.66 5.54
CA LYS A 77 -1.35 1.72 4.63
C LYS A 77 -1.51 3.11 4.03
N ALA A 78 -1.43 4.16 4.85
CA ALA A 78 -1.52 5.54 4.39
C ALA A 78 -0.40 5.89 3.40
N LYS A 79 0.85 5.46 3.67
CA LYS A 79 1.98 5.65 2.74
C LYS A 79 1.73 4.96 1.39
N LEU A 80 1.29 3.70 1.40
CA LEU A 80 0.97 2.96 0.17
C LEU A 80 -0.17 3.62 -0.63
N GLN A 81 -1.22 4.08 0.05
CA GLN A 81 -2.33 4.79 -0.59
C GLN A 81 -1.87 6.11 -1.23
N ASN A 82 -1.01 6.87 -0.54
CA ASN A 82 -0.44 8.10 -1.08
C ASN A 82 0.43 7.84 -2.33
N ILE A 83 1.26 6.79 -2.31
CA ILE A 83 2.03 6.38 -3.50
C ILE A 83 1.09 6.05 -4.66
N LEU A 84 0.02 5.29 -4.41
CA LEU A 84 -0.96 4.92 -5.44
C LEU A 84 -1.67 6.13 -6.04
N GLU A 85 -2.08 7.08 -5.20
CA GLU A 85 -2.70 8.33 -5.60
C GLU A 85 -1.76 9.17 -6.46
N ASN A 86 -0.49 9.31 -6.05
CA ASN A 86 0.52 10.03 -6.83
C ASN A 86 0.81 9.38 -8.20
N LEU A 87 0.69 8.05 -8.31
CA LEU A 87 0.81 7.36 -9.59
C LEU A 87 -0.41 7.63 -10.49
N TYR A 88 -1.61 7.70 -9.90
CA TYR A 88 -2.83 8.02 -10.63
C TYR A 88 -2.81 9.46 -11.16
N VAL A 89 -2.46 10.43 -10.30
CA VAL A 89 -2.32 11.85 -10.69
C VAL A 89 -1.30 12.02 -11.81
N ARG A 90 -0.13 11.37 -11.72
CA ARG A 90 0.87 11.39 -12.79
C ARG A 90 0.31 10.87 -14.11
N THR A 91 -0.39 9.73 -14.08
CA THR A 91 -0.97 9.13 -15.29
C THR A 91 -1.98 10.05 -15.96
N ASN A 92 -2.87 10.69 -15.19
CA ASN A 92 -3.87 11.60 -15.74
C ASN A 92 -3.26 12.91 -16.26
N ALA A 93 -2.28 13.48 -15.55
CA ALA A 93 -1.59 14.68 -16.01
C ALA A 93 -0.81 14.46 -17.33
N TYR A 94 -0.36 13.23 -17.60
CA TYR A 94 0.23 12.87 -18.90
C TYR A 94 -0.83 12.79 -20.01
N ASN A 95 -2.01 12.23 -19.73
CA ASN A 95 -3.09 12.10 -20.72
C ASN A 95 -3.70 13.46 -21.09
N ASP A 96 -3.87 14.38 -20.13
CA ASP A 96 -4.38 15.72 -20.41
C ASP A 96 -3.42 16.54 -21.30
N ASN A 97 -2.12 16.26 -21.24
CA ASN A 97 -1.12 16.88 -22.11
C ASN A 97 -1.04 16.24 -23.50
N SER A 98 -1.36 14.95 -23.67
CA SER A 98 -1.40 14.35 -25.01
C SER A 98 -2.57 14.88 -25.84
N ASP A 99 -3.73 15.06 -25.21
CA ASP A 99 -4.94 15.58 -25.87
C ASP A 99 -4.79 17.05 -26.27
N ALA A 100 -4.01 17.82 -25.51
CA ALA A 100 -3.64 19.19 -25.85
C ALA A 100 -2.68 19.25 -27.06
N PHE A 101 -1.72 18.32 -27.16
CA PHE A 101 -0.77 18.28 -28.28
C PHE A 101 -1.42 17.81 -29.59
N GLU A 102 -2.33 16.82 -29.55
CA GLU A 102 -3.07 16.39 -30.75
C GLU A 102 -3.96 17.51 -31.31
N ASN A 103 -4.64 18.27 -30.45
CA ASN A 103 -5.47 19.39 -30.88
C ASN A 103 -4.67 20.54 -31.54
N VAL A 104 -3.44 20.83 -31.07
CA VAL A 104 -2.60 21.87 -31.71
C VAL A 104 -2.07 21.41 -33.07
N SER A 105 -1.85 20.11 -33.25
CA SER A 105 -1.38 19.55 -34.53
C SER A 105 -2.46 19.60 -35.63
N ASN A 106 -3.73 19.41 -35.29
CA ASN A 106 -4.85 19.48 -36.24
C ASN A 106 -5.24 20.92 -36.65
N VAL A 107 -4.98 21.92 -35.80
CA VAL A 107 -5.26 23.32 -36.15
C VAL A 107 -4.22 23.88 -37.13
N LYS A 108 -2.96 23.42 -37.08
CA LYS A 108 -1.89 23.91 -37.97
C LYS A 108 -2.00 23.39 -39.41
N SER A 109 -2.66 22.26 -39.64
CA SER A 109 -2.85 21.67 -40.98
C SER A 109 -4.11 22.18 -41.71
N SER A 110 -5.02 22.87 -41.02
CA SER A 110 -6.28 23.39 -41.61
C SER A 110 -6.21 24.83 -42.16
N ASN A 111 -5.12 25.56 -41.93
CA ASN A 111 -4.98 26.98 -42.33
C ASN A 111 -4.17 27.21 -43.63
N PHE A 112 -3.93 26.16 -44.43
CA PHE A 112 -3.37 26.26 -45.77
C PHE A 112 -4.35 25.71 -46.81
N LYS A 113 -5.38 26.49 -47.14
CA LYS A 113 -6.11 26.39 -48.41
C LYS A 113 -6.49 27.78 -48.90
#